data_AF-A0A5S3W1A5-F1
#
_entry.id   AF-A0A5S3W1A5-F1
#
_cell.length_a   1.000
_cell.length_b   1.000
_cell.length_c   1.000
_cell.angle_alpha   90.00
_cell.angle_beta   90.00
_cell.angle_gamma   90.00
#
_symmetry.space_group_name_H-M   'P 1'
#
loop_
_entity.id
_entity.type
_entity.pdbx_description
1 polymer ?
#
loop_
_entity_poly.entity_id
_entity_poly.type
_entity_poly.pdbx_seq_one_letter_code
_entity_poly.pdbx_strand_id
1 'polypeptide(L)' 'KNLFLGARTVVSRLKHKEATTEKERWIKNLLAKKSVKCVAIALANKTVRTAYALLKNGSTYEPKILAA' A
#
# COMPACT_ATOMS: atom_id res chain seq x y z
N LYS A 1 8.03 15.57 0.29
CA LYS A 1 6.63 15.51 -0.23
C LYS A 1 6.38 14.35 -1.23
N ASN A 2 7.34 13.47 -1.50
CA ASN A 2 7.25 12.53 -2.65
C ASN A 2 6.49 11.22 -2.37
N LEU A 3 6.45 10.76 -1.11
CA LEU A 3 5.85 9.47 -0.76
C LEU A 3 4.32 9.43 -0.96
N PHE A 4 3.63 10.51 -0.63
CA PHE A 4 2.19 10.63 -0.84
C PHE A 4 1.81 10.60 -2.32
N LEU A 5 2.54 11.33 -3.18
CA LEU A 5 2.26 11.34 -4.61
C LEU A 5 2.48 9.95 -5.22
N GLY A 6 3.57 9.26 -4.86
CA GLY A 6 3.81 7.88 -5.26
C GLY A 6 2.71 6.92 -4.79
N ALA A 7 2.32 7.01 -3.52
CA ALA A 7 1.21 6.23 -2.97
C ALA A 7 -0.11 6.51 -3.70
N ARG A 8 -0.40 7.77 -4.03
CA ARG A 8 -1.61 8.14 -4.78
C ARG A 8 -1.63 7.54 -6.18
N THR A 9 -0.50 7.53 -6.89
CA THR A 9 -0.38 6.89 -8.21
C THR A 9 -0.68 5.38 -8.13
N VAL A 10 -0.15 4.69 -7.11
CA VAL A 10 -0.42 3.27 -6.88
C VAL A 10 -1.90 3.02 -6.60
N VAL A 11 -2.50 3.78 -5.68
CA VAL A 11 -3.93 3.66 -5.33
C VAL A 11 -4.82 3.92 -6.56
N SER A 12 -4.47 4.90 -7.40
CA SER A 12 -5.21 5.19 -8.63
C SER A 12 -5.12 4.05 -9.64
N ARG A 13 -3.96 3.41 -9.79
CA ARG A 13 -3.80 2.23 -10.68
C ARG A 13 -4.59 1.02 -10.15
N LEU A 14 -4.58 0.80 -8.84
CA LEU A 14 -5.29 -0.31 -8.19
C LEU A 14 -6.81 -0.21 -8.26
N LYS A 15 -7.36 0.96 -8.62
CA LYS A 15 -8.79 1.09 -8.93
C LYS A 15 -9.19 0.28 -10.16
N HIS A 16 -8.28 0.14 -11.13
CA HIS A 16 -8.55 -0.51 -12.41
C HIS A 16 -7.92 -1.91 -12.53
N LYS A 17 -6.92 -2.22 -11.71
CA LYS A 17 -6.22 -3.51 -11.72
C LYS A 17 -6.77 -4.46 -10.65
N GLU A 18 -6.72 -5.77 -10.89
CA GLU A 18 -6.96 -6.77 -9.85
C GLU A 18 -5.86 -6.77 -8.77
N ALA A 19 -6.23 -7.16 -7.56
CA ALA A 19 -5.30 -7.21 -6.44
C ALA A 19 -4.54 -8.54 -6.46
N THR A 20 -3.23 -8.48 -6.60
CA THR A 20 -2.36 -9.67 -6.65
C THR A 20 -1.69 -9.92 -5.29
N THR A 21 -1.54 -8.88 -4.47
CA THR A 21 -0.93 -8.98 -3.14
C THR A 21 -1.93 -8.65 -2.02
N GLU A 22 -1.69 -9.14 -0.81
CA GLU A 22 -2.54 -8.83 0.35
C GLU A 22 -2.60 -7.33 0.63
N LYS A 23 -1.50 -6.60 0.36
CA LYS A 23 -1.45 -5.14 0.48
C LYS A 23 -2.44 -4.47 -0.48
N GLU A 24 -2.51 -4.94 -1.72
CA GLU A 24 -3.44 -4.41 -2.73
C GLU A 24 -4.89 -4.74 -2.39
N ARG A 25 -5.17 -5.95 -1.86
CA ARG A 25 -6.51 -6.30 -1.36
C ARG A 25 -6.94 -5.38 -0.22
N TRP A 26 -6.03 -5.10 0.72
CA TRP A 26 -6.28 -4.13 1.79
C TRP A 26 -6.58 -2.73 1.24
N ILE A 27 -5.85 -2.26 0.23
CA ILE A 27 -6.11 -0.98 -0.45
C ILE A 27 -7.49 -0.96 -1.10
N LYS A 28 -7.89 -2.03 -1.81
CA LYS A 28 -9.21 -2.13 -2.42
C LYS A 28 -10.34 -2.10 -1.40
N ASN A 29 -10.21 -2.84 -0.31
CA ASN A 29 -11.18 -2.84 0.78
C ASN A 29 -11.34 -1.44 1.42
N LEU A 30 -10.25 -0.66 1.48
CA LEU A 30 -10.28 0.72 1.94
C LEU A 30 -10.92 1.66 0.92
N LEU A 31 -10.64 1.49 -0.37
CA LEU A 31 -11.24 2.28 -1.44
C LEU A 31 -12.76 2.09 -1.52
N ALA A 32 -13.28 0.92 -1.13
CA ALA A 32 -14.72 0.70 -1.02
C ALA A 32 -15.40 1.57 0.06
N LYS A 33 -14.63 2.10 1.03
CA LYS A 33 -15.17 2.83 2.20
C LYS A 33 -14.69 4.28 2.29
N LYS A 34 -13.58 4.63 1.65
CA LYS A 34 -12.85 5.90 1.84
C LYS A 34 -12.38 6.48 0.51
N SER A 35 -12.18 7.80 0.47
CA SER A 35 -11.68 8.50 -0.71
C SER A 35 -10.22 8.15 -1.03
N VAL A 36 -9.84 8.27 -2.30
CA VAL A 36 -8.48 7.98 -2.81
C VAL A 36 -7.40 8.73 -2.04
N LYS A 37 -7.63 9.99 -1.66
CA LYS A 37 -6.67 10.80 -0.90
C LYS A 37 -6.40 10.20 0.48
N CYS A 38 -7.45 9.80 1.20
CA CYS A 38 -7.31 9.18 2.52
C CYS A 38 -6.57 7.84 2.43
N VAL A 39 -6.90 7.02 1.42
CA VAL A 39 -6.23 5.73 1.21
C VAL A 39 -4.76 5.92 0.83
N ALA A 40 -4.42 6.92 0.04
CA ALA A 40 -3.03 7.25 -0.30
C ALA A 40 -2.21 7.68 0.92
N ILE A 41 -2.78 8.47 1.83
CA ILE A 41 -2.12 8.84 3.10
C ILE A 41 -1.92 7.59 3.97
N ALA A 42 -2.95 6.73 4.08
CA ALA A 42 -2.85 5.48 4.84
C ALA A 42 -1.77 4.56 4.27
N LEU A 43 -1.68 4.45 2.95
CA LEU A 43 -0.63 3.68 2.27
C LEU A 43 0.76 4.25 2.55
N ALA A 44 0.95 5.57 2.43
CA ALA A 44 2.21 6.22 2.76
C ALA A 44 2.62 5.97 4.22
N ASN A 45 1.69 6.06 5.17
CA ASN A 45 1.97 5.77 6.57
C ASN A 45 2.33 4.29 6.79
N LYS A 46 1.70 3.38 6.07
CA LYS A 46 2.03 1.95 6.13
C LYS A 46 3.42 1.67 5.57
N THR A 47 3.81 2.29 4.44
CA THR A 47 5.14 2.10 3.86
C THR A 47 6.25 2.67 4.75
N VAL A 48 6.05 3.82 5.41
CA VAL A 48 7.03 4.36 6.38
C VAL A 48 7.23 3.39 7.54
N ARG A 49 6.14 2.86 8.14
CA ARG A 49 6.24 1.90 9.25
C ARG A 49 6.93 0.60 8.83
N THR A 50 6.61 0.09 7.64
CA THR A 50 7.29 -1.09 7.10
C THR A 50 8.78 -0.81 6.88
N ALA A 51 9.15 0.31 6.24
CA ALA A 51 10.55 0.67 6.02
C ALA A 51 11.32 0.78 7.35
N TYR A 52 10.73 1.43 8.36
CA TYR A 52 11.32 1.51 9.69
C TYR A 52 11.53 0.13 10.34
N ALA A 53 10.52 -0.74 10.27
CA ALA A 53 10.64 -2.10 10.81
C ALA A 53 11.71 -2.93 10.10
N LEU A 54 11.83 -2.80 8.77
CA LEU A 54 12.87 -3.48 7.99
C LEU A 54 14.27 -2.99 8.39
N LEU A 55 14.46 -1.67 8.52
CA LEU A 55 15.72 -1.10 8.95
C LEU A 55 16.08 -1.51 10.38
N LYS A 56 15.11 -1.51 11.29
CA LYS A 56 15.32 -1.90 12.69
C LYS A 56 15.72 -3.37 12.84
N ASN A 57 15.12 -4.25 12.03
CA ASN A 57 15.34 -5.69 12.12
C ASN A 57 16.44 -6.20 11.17
N GLY A 58 16.98 -5.35 10.29
CA GLY A 58 17.93 -5.74 9.25
C GLY A 58 17.34 -6.73 8.22
N SER A 59 16.02 -6.79 8.10
CA SER A 59 15.31 -7.78 7.28
C SER A 59 14.95 -7.25 5.90
N THR A 60 14.79 -8.14 4.92
CA THR A 60 14.35 -7.81 3.56
C THR A 60 12.82 -7.76 3.46
N TYR A 61 12.31 -6.93 2.55
CA TYR A 61 10.88 -6.83 2.29
C TYR A 61 10.36 -8.05 1.51
N GLU A 62 9.45 -8.82 2.10
CA GLU A 62 8.79 -9.94 1.45
C GLU A 62 7.29 -9.65 1.22
N PRO A 63 6.84 -9.42 -0.02
CA PRO A 63 5.44 -9.21 -0.31
C PRO A 63 4.67 -10.54 -0.21
N LYS A 64 3.65 -10.59 0.64
CA LYS A 64 2.72 -11.72 0.66
C LYS A 64 1.76 -11.65 -0.53
N ILE A 65 1.98 -12.57 -1.47
CA ILE A 65 1.15 -12.80 -2.65
C ILE A 65 -0.15 -13.45 -2.17
N LEU A 66 -1.29 -13.04 -2.74
CA LEU A 66 -2.54 -13.75 -2.51
C LEU A 66 -2.42 -15.11 -3.20
N ALA A 67 -2.59 -16.19 -2.43
CA ALA A 67 -2.69 -17.52 -3.02
C ALA A 67 -3.82 -17.50 -4.07
N ALA A 68 -3.54 -18.10 -5.25
CA ALA A 68 -4.47 -18.21 -6.36
C ALA A 68 -5.78 -18.89 -5.94
#